data_AF-A0A023FUW1-F1
#
_entry.id   AF-A0A023FUW1-F1
#
_cell.length_a   1.000
_cell.length_b   1.000
_cell.length_c   1.000
_cell.angle_alpha   90.00
_cell.angle_beta   90.00
_cell.angle_gamma   90.00
#
_symmetry.space_group_name_H-M   'P 1'
#
loop_
_entity.id
_entity.type
_entity.pdbx_description
1 polymer ?
#
loop_
_entity_poly.entity_id
_entity_poly.type
_entity_poly.pdbx_seq_one_letter_code
_entity_poly.pdbx_strand_id
1 'polypeptide(L)'
;MAFLWIFALAIVAVATAEEAPGPAPGCGEPETTTPKPRRHGIVTNVNLCNRTILEWNGRELPASCTVHCPNKRRDWVTNRMPCLKFSNKTFLLERKDGAQPKYTCRVGFCFNGRCEPKRPLHKVPCTVPADRDERNE
;
A
#
# COMPACT_ATOMS: atom_id res chain seq x y z
N MET A 1 -29.95 36.71 49.79
CA MET A 1 -30.04 35.41 50.49
C MET A 1 -28.86 34.56 50.06
N ALA A 2 -27.85 34.45 50.92
CA ALA A 2 -26.65 33.67 50.71
C ALA A 2 -26.81 32.29 51.35
N PHE A 3 -26.40 31.22 50.66
CA PHE A 3 -26.06 29.95 51.31
C PHE A 3 -24.84 29.33 50.61
N LEU A 4 -23.71 29.49 51.29
CA LEU A 4 -22.45 28.78 51.10
C LEU A 4 -22.56 27.40 51.74
N TRP A 5 -22.33 26.32 50.99
CA TRP A 5 -21.91 25.04 51.59
C TRP A 5 -20.70 24.50 50.85
N ILE A 6 -19.57 24.61 51.55
CA ILE A 6 -18.30 23.97 51.30
C ILE A 6 -18.43 22.54 51.83
N PHE A 7 -18.22 21.53 50.98
CA PHE A 7 -17.87 20.20 51.47
C PHE A 7 -16.47 19.86 51.00
N ALA A 8 -15.62 19.65 52.01
CA ALA A 8 -14.21 19.34 51.90
C ALA A 8 -13.97 17.94 51.31
N LEU A 9 -12.82 17.83 50.65
CA LEU A 9 -12.22 16.64 50.06
C LEU A 9 -12.00 15.51 51.07
N ALA A 10 -12.21 14.27 50.61
CA ALA A 10 -11.46 13.11 51.08
C ALA A 10 -11.07 12.25 49.87
N ILE A 11 -9.80 12.37 49.47
CA ILE A 11 -9.14 11.49 48.49
C ILE A 11 -8.73 10.24 49.27
N VAL A 12 -9.28 9.08 48.93
CA VAL A 12 -8.72 7.79 49.35
C VAL A 12 -8.22 7.08 48.11
N ALA A 13 -6.91 7.17 47.89
CA ALA A 13 -6.20 6.34 46.94
C ALA A 13 -6.10 4.92 47.53
N VAL A 14 -6.84 3.97 46.96
CA VAL A 14 -6.62 2.54 47.21
C VAL A 14 -5.78 2.02 46.05
N ALA A 15 -4.48 1.87 46.32
CA ALA A 15 -3.59 1.06 45.53
C ALA A 15 -3.74 -0.40 45.98
N THR A 16 -4.40 -1.22 45.17
CA THR A 16 -4.30 -2.68 45.25
C THR A 16 -3.55 -3.17 44.03
N ALA A 17 -2.31 -3.57 44.24
CA ALA A 17 -1.53 -4.34 43.31
C ALA A 17 -2.02 -5.80 43.28
N GLU A 18 -2.05 -6.34 42.07
CA GLU A 18 -1.92 -7.77 41.69
C GLU A 18 -2.95 -8.78 42.21
N GLU A 19 -3.88 -9.18 41.34
CA GLU A 19 -3.77 -10.46 40.62
C GLU A 19 -4.73 -10.43 39.44
N ALA A 20 -4.21 -10.35 38.22
CA ALA A 20 -5.03 -10.39 37.00
C ALA A 20 -5.61 -11.80 36.85
N PRO A 21 -6.95 -11.97 36.72
CA PRO A 21 -7.51 -13.26 36.36
C PRO A 21 -7.01 -13.59 34.96
N GLY A 22 -6.34 -14.75 34.83
CA GLY A 22 -5.66 -15.16 33.60
C GLY A 22 -6.58 -15.15 32.37
N PRO A 23 -6.02 -14.96 31.16
CA PRO A 23 -6.79 -14.95 29.93
C PRO A 23 -7.48 -16.30 29.73
N ALA A 24 -8.80 -16.27 29.52
CA ALA A 24 -9.61 -17.43 29.20
C ALA A 24 -9.08 -18.14 27.93
N PRO A 25 -9.05 -19.49 27.89
CA PRO A 25 -8.60 -20.25 26.74
C PRO A 25 -9.76 -20.37 25.74
N GLY A 26 -9.64 -19.73 24.58
CA GLY A 26 -10.60 -19.96 23.49
C GLY A 26 -10.81 -18.79 22.55
N CYS A 27 -9.86 -18.60 21.64
CA CYS A 27 -10.11 -18.43 20.21
C CYS A 27 -8.73 -18.45 19.55
N GLY A 28 -8.43 -19.53 18.84
CA GLY A 28 -7.32 -19.54 17.90
C GLY A 28 -7.68 -18.63 16.74
N GLU A 29 -7.51 -17.33 16.92
CA GLU A 29 -7.50 -16.37 15.82
C GLU A 29 -6.32 -16.80 14.94
N PRO A 30 -6.53 -17.18 13.67
CA PRO A 30 -5.40 -17.34 12.77
C PRO A 30 -4.69 -15.99 12.73
N GLU A 31 -3.39 -15.98 13.03
CA GLU A 31 -2.54 -14.82 12.86
C GLU A 31 -2.83 -14.24 11.47
N THR A 32 -3.57 -13.13 11.44
CA THR A 32 -3.79 -12.41 10.20
C THR A 32 -2.44 -11.85 9.84
N THR A 33 -1.67 -12.65 9.10
CA THR A 33 -0.37 -12.28 8.59
C THR A 33 -0.65 -11.15 7.62
N THR A 34 -0.64 -9.91 8.11
CA THR A 34 -0.87 -8.73 7.28
C THR A 34 0.08 -8.84 6.09
N PRO A 35 -0.43 -8.99 4.86
CA PRO A 35 0.44 -9.22 3.72
C PRO A 35 1.39 -8.04 3.60
N LYS A 36 2.70 -8.36 3.54
CA LYS A 36 3.76 -7.37 3.43
C LYS A 36 3.40 -6.35 2.32
N PRO A 37 3.52 -5.04 2.56
CA PRO A 37 3.10 -4.03 1.59
C PRO A 37 3.83 -4.25 0.26
N ARG A 38 3.07 -4.62 -0.77
CA ARG A 38 3.59 -4.92 -2.11
C ARG A 38 3.84 -3.59 -2.83
N ARG A 39 4.81 -3.58 -3.76
CA ARG A 39 5.24 -2.36 -4.46
C ARG A 39 4.61 -2.18 -5.84
N HIS A 40 3.97 -3.22 -6.37
CA HIS A 40 3.38 -3.27 -7.70
C HIS A 40 2.40 -4.45 -7.77
N GLY A 41 1.42 -4.35 -8.66
CA GLY A 41 0.60 -5.49 -9.07
C GLY A 41 1.29 -6.26 -10.20
N ILE A 42 0.91 -7.51 -10.39
CA ILE A 42 1.38 -8.39 -11.46
C ILE A 42 0.20 -8.77 -12.35
N VAL A 43 0.35 -8.52 -13.64
CA VAL A 43 -0.57 -9.01 -14.67
C VAL A 43 0.10 -10.14 -15.42
N THR A 44 -0.51 -11.31 -15.41
CA THR A 44 -0.13 -12.45 -16.24
C THR A 44 -1.01 -12.46 -17.48
N ASN A 45 -0.41 -12.42 -18.66
CA ASN A 45 -1.16 -12.51 -19.92
C ASN A 45 -1.44 -13.97 -20.32
N VAL A 46 -2.23 -14.14 -21.39
CA VAL A 46 -2.55 -15.46 -21.98
C VAL A 46 -1.34 -16.30 -22.37
N ASN A 47 -0.21 -15.66 -22.65
CA ASN A 47 1.07 -16.31 -23.00
C ASN A 47 1.95 -16.58 -21.77
N LEU A 48 1.40 -16.52 -20.55
CA LEU A 48 2.11 -16.68 -19.27
C LEU A 48 3.18 -15.61 -19.01
N CYS A 49 3.13 -14.49 -19.73
CA CYS A 49 4.05 -13.40 -19.54
C CYS A 49 3.58 -12.48 -18.41
N ASN A 50 4.45 -12.24 -17.45
CA ASN A 50 4.22 -11.35 -16.33
C ASN A 50 4.72 -9.94 -16.66
N ARG A 51 3.85 -8.95 -16.43
CA ARG A 51 4.20 -7.53 -16.42
C ARG A 51 3.83 -6.92 -15.08
N THR A 52 4.65 -6.00 -14.58
CA THR A 52 4.36 -5.30 -13.33
C THR A 52 3.64 -3.99 -13.63
N ILE A 53 2.63 -3.65 -12.82
CA ILE A 53 1.78 -2.47 -13.03
C ILE A 53 1.59 -1.65 -11.76
N LEU A 54 1.30 -0.37 -11.98
CA LEU A 54 0.87 0.60 -10.99
C LEU A 54 -0.30 1.38 -11.59
N GLU A 55 -1.21 1.85 -10.75
CA GLU A 55 -2.36 2.61 -11.21
C GLU A 55 -2.22 4.09 -10.83
N TRP A 56 -2.51 4.95 -11.79
CA TRP A 56 -2.63 6.39 -11.60
C TRP A 56 -3.86 6.91 -12.33
N ASN A 57 -4.76 7.59 -11.61
CA ASN A 57 -6.02 8.13 -12.14
C ASN A 57 -6.86 7.08 -12.89
N GLY A 58 -6.99 5.86 -12.35
CA GLY A 58 -7.75 4.76 -12.97
C GLY A 58 -7.08 4.16 -14.21
N ARG A 59 -5.84 4.56 -14.53
CA ARG A 59 -5.06 4.00 -15.63
C ARG A 59 -3.92 3.17 -15.10
N GLU A 60 -3.83 1.95 -15.58
CA GLU A 60 -2.71 1.07 -15.30
C GLU A 60 -1.55 1.36 -16.23
N LEU A 61 -0.38 1.58 -15.63
CA LEU A 61 0.86 1.84 -16.33
C LEU A 61 1.92 0.84 -15.87
N PRO A 62 2.88 0.48 -16.74
CA PRO A 62 3.95 -0.42 -16.37
C PRO A 62 4.78 0.15 -15.22
N ALA A 63 4.98 -0.65 -14.18
CA ALA A 63 5.89 -0.35 -13.07
C ALA A 63 7.35 -0.65 -13.44
N SER A 64 7.54 -1.64 -14.32
CA SER A 64 8.79 -1.97 -14.99
C SER A 64 8.58 -2.03 -16.50
N CYS A 65 9.56 -1.57 -17.28
CA CYS A 65 9.54 -1.66 -18.74
C CYS A 65 10.04 -3.02 -19.27
N THR A 66 9.94 -4.06 -18.43
CA THR A 66 10.31 -5.44 -18.75
C THR A 66 9.11 -6.35 -18.61
N VAL A 67 9.05 -7.35 -19.48
CA VAL A 67 8.09 -8.45 -19.45
C VAL A 67 8.87 -9.74 -19.21
N HIS A 68 8.33 -10.62 -18.38
CA HIS A 68 8.94 -11.90 -18.04
C HIS A 68 8.04 -13.02 -18.53
N CYS A 69 8.49 -13.76 -19.54
CA CYS A 69 7.76 -14.89 -20.10
C CYS A 69 8.52 -16.19 -19.79
N PRO A 70 7.85 -17.34 -19.57
CA PRO A 70 8.51 -18.59 -19.20
C PRO A 70 9.53 -19.07 -20.24
N ASN A 71 9.24 -18.87 -21.54
CA ASN A 71 10.08 -19.37 -22.64
C ASN A 71 11.06 -18.32 -23.21
N LYS A 72 11.14 -17.12 -22.62
CA LYS A 72 12.03 -16.05 -23.07
C LYS A 72 12.73 -15.38 -21.91
N ARG A 73 14.04 -15.18 -22.03
CA ARG A 73 14.86 -14.63 -20.93
C ARG A 73 14.41 -13.24 -20.47
N ARG A 74 13.95 -12.36 -21.38
CA ARG A 74 13.36 -11.05 -21.07
C ARG A 74 12.86 -10.37 -22.35
N ASP A 75 11.58 -10.00 -22.41
CA ASP A 75 11.06 -9.12 -23.47
C ASP A 75 10.92 -7.69 -22.92
N TRP A 76 11.04 -6.68 -23.79
CA TRP A 76 11.01 -5.27 -23.39
C TRP A 76 9.69 -4.65 -23.81
N VAL A 77 9.16 -3.80 -22.94
CA VAL A 77 8.06 -2.91 -23.30
C VAL A 77 8.59 -1.89 -24.31
N THR A 78 7.76 -1.53 -25.30
CA THR A 78 8.12 -0.58 -26.36
C THR A 78 8.74 0.69 -25.77
N ASN A 79 9.87 1.12 -26.36
CA ASN A 79 10.54 2.37 -25.97
C ASN A 79 9.56 3.55 -26.09
N ARG A 80 9.74 4.56 -25.21
CA ARG A 80 8.87 5.74 -25.07
C ARG A 80 7.45 5.47 -24.56
N MET A 81 7.13 4.25 -24.13
CA MET A 81 5.87 4.02 -23.42
C MET A 81 5.89 4.71 -22.03
N PRO A 82 4.81 5.38 -21.60
CA PRO A 82 4.74 5.95 -20.26
C PRO A 82 4.80 4.85 -19.20
N CYS A 83 5.49 5.13 -18.09
CA CYS A 83 5.66 4.21 -16.98
C CYS A 83 5.60 4.93 -15.64
N LEU A 84 5.31 4.19 -14.58
CA LEU A 84 5.29 4.69 -13.21
C LEU A 84 6.38 4.02 -12.38
N LYS A 85 7.16 4.81 -11.67
CA LYS A 85 8.16 4.29 -10.72
C LYS A 85 7.69 4.50 -9.30
N PHE A 86 7.42 3.40 -8.60
CA PHE A 86 7.02 3.41 -7.20
C PHE A 86 8.02 4.16 -6.32
N SER A 87 7.52 5.03 -5.44
CA SER A 87 8.29 5.65 -4.38
C SER A 87 7.66 5.24 -3.05
N ASN A 88 8.45 4.70 -2.13
CA ASN A 88 7.99 4.27 -0.79
C ASN A 88 7.66 5.45 0.15
N LYS A 89 7.22 6.58 -0.41
CA LYS A 89 6.75 7.74 0.35
C LYS A 89 5.24 7.70 0.29
N THR A 90 4.62 7.49 1.44
CA THR A 90 3.16 7.61 1.59
C THR A 90 2.77 9.01 1.17
N PHE A 91 1.79 9.14 0.27
CA PHE A 91 1.25 10.44 -0.08
C PHE A 91 0.39 10.86 1.12
N LEU A 92 0.88 11.84 1.91
CA LEU A 92 0.17 12.35 3.09
C LEU A 92 -1.11 13.05 2.63
N LEU A 93 -2.19 12.29 2.47
CA LEU A 93 -3.55 12.81 2.40
C LEU A 93 -4.08 12.85 3.83
N GLU A 94 -3.95 14.00 4.49
CA GLU A 94 -4.26 14.16 5.90
C GLU A 94 -5.74 13.89 6.29
N ARG A 95 -6.65 13.60 5.36
CA ARG A 95 -8.08 13.39 5.68
C ARG A 95 -8.77 12.45 4.70
N LYS A 96 -9.04 11.21 5.12
CA LYS A 96 -10.33 10.52 5.00
C LYS A 96 -10.18 9.05 5.37
N ASP A 97 -10.83 8.69 6.46
CA ASP A 97 -11.08 7.32 6.91
C ASP A 97 -11.61 6.47 5.74
N GLY A 98 -10.89 5.38 5.43
CA GLY A 98 -11.34 4.34 4.48
C GLY A 98 -10.66 4.30 3.11
N ALA A 99 -9.79 5.25 2.74
CA ALA A 99 -9.09 5.20 1.45
C ALA A 99 -7.83 4.32 1.52
N GLN A 100 -7.67 3.39 0.56
CA GLN A 100 -6.42 2.63 0.38
C GLN A 100 -5.19 3.55 0.40
N PRO A 101 -4.04 3.10 0.94
CA PRO A 101 -2.85 3.94 1.04
C PRO A 101 -2.42 4.40 -0.35
N LYS A 102 -2.58 5.69 -0.63
CA LYS A 102 -2.07 6.29 -1.86
C LYS A 102 -0.57 6.44 -1.72
N TYR A 103 0.17 5.66 -2.48
CA TYR A 103 1.62 5.79 -2.58
C TYR A 103 1.97 6.95 -3.49
N THR A 104 3.22 7.38 -3.44
CA THR A 104 3.74 8.34 -4.41
C THR A 104 4.45 7.60 -5.53
N CYS A 105 4.17 7.92 -6.78
CA CYS A 105 4.90 7.43 -7.95
C CYS A 105 5.59 8.56 -8.70
N ARG A 106 6.61 8.22 -9.48
CA ARG A 106 7.25 9.14 -10.43
C ARG A 106 6.85 8.76 -11.84
N VAL A 107 6.45 9.75 -12.62
CA VAL A 107 6.11 9.54 -14.04
C VAL A 107 7.39 9.54 -14.88
N GLY A 108 7.50 8.56 -15.78
CA GLY A 108 8.65 8.39 -16.65
C GLY A 108 8.28 7.77 -17.98
N PHE A 109 9.32 7.40 -18.73
CA PHE A 109 9.20 6.69 -19.99
C PHE A 109 10.12 5.46 -20.02
N CYS A 110 9.70 4.45 -20.77
CA CYS A 110 10.48 3.26 -21.00
C CYS A 110 11.66 3.51 -21.94
N PHE A 111 12.86 3.21 -21.48
CA PHE A 111 14.09 3.21 -22.26
C PHE A 111 14.94 2.00 -21.86
N ASN A 112 15.27 1.14 -22.82
CA ASN A 112 16.13 -0.04 -22.61
C ASN A 112 15.67 -0.93 -21.44
N GLY A 113 14.37 -1.16 -21.33
CA GLY A 113 13.77 -1.95 -20.26
C GLY A 113 13.71 -1.27 -18.88
N ARG A 114 14.11 0.01 -18.76
CA ARG A 114 14.03 0.78 -17.52
C ARG A 114 12.99 1.89 -17.62
N CYS A 115 12.33 2.15 -16.50
CA CYS A 115 11.46 3.32 -16.35
C CYS A 115 12.31 4.52 -15.91
N GLU A 116 12.61 5.41 -16.86
CA GLU A 116 13.40 6.61 -16.64
C GLU A 116 12.47 7.79 -16.29
N PRO A 117 12.55 8.34 -15.07
CA PRO A 117 11.69 9.45 -14.67
C PRO A 117 12.01 10.71 -15.47
N LYS A 118 10.97 11.43 -15.90
CA LYS A 118 11.14 12.73 -16.58
C LYS A 118 11.75 13.75 -15.61
N ARG A 119 12.58 14.67 -16.11
CA ARG A 119 13.01 15.89 -15.40
C ARG A 119 12.15 17.08 -15.88
N PRO A 120 11.64 17.94 -14.98
CA PRO A 120 11.69 17.85 -13.51
C PRO A 120 10.89 16.65 -12.97
N LEU A 121 11.23 16.19 -11.76
CA LEU A 121 10.64 15.00 -11.14
C LEU A 121 9.15 15.22 -10.82
N HIS A 122 8.27 14.79 -11.72
CA HIS A 122 6.83 14.80 -11.50
C HIS A 122 6.41 13.63 -10.62
N LYS A 123 5.98 13.94 -9.39
CA LYS A 123 5.44 12.99 -8.42
C LYS A 123 3.91 13.01 -8.47
N VAL A 124 3.29 11.84 -8.49
CA VAL A 124 1.83 11.68 -8.57
C VAL A 124 1.35 10.67 -7.53
N PRO A 125 0.11 10.79 -7.03
CA PRO A 125 -0.48 9.71 -6.24
C PRO A 125 -0.69 8.49 -7.12
N CYS A 126 -0.43 7.30 -6.58
CA CYS A 126 -0.65 6.03 -7.26
C CYS A 126 -1.08 4.95 -6.28
N THR A 127 -1.72 3.91 -6.81
CA THR A 127 -2.16 2.74 -6.07
C THR A 127 -1.49 1.49 -6.64
N VAL A 128 -1.42 0.46 -5.80
CA VAL A 128 -0.94 -0.86 -6.19
C VAL A 128 -2.19 -1.71 -6.46
N PRO A 129 -2.53 -2.00 -7.72
CA PRO A 129 -3.69 -2.82 -8.04
C PRO A 129 -3.45 -4.28 -7.61
N ALA A 130 -4.53 -5.05 -7.53
CA ALA A 130 -4.45 -6.48 -7.32
C ALA A 130 -3.76 -7.19 -8.49
N ASP A 131 -3.21 -8.38 -8.23
CA ASP A 131 -2.70 -9.22 -9.31
C ASP A 131 -3.87 -9.76 -10.13
N ARG A 132 -3.69 -9.89 -11.45
CA ARG A 132 -4.68 -10.49 -12.33
C ARG A 132 -4.05 -11.43 -13.35
N ASP A 133 -4.87 -12.38 -13.80
CA ASP A 133 -4.52 -13.32 -14.85
C ASP A 133 -5.54 -13.18 -15.97
N GLU A 134 -5.10 -12.69 -17.12
CA GLU A 134 -5.95 -12.44 -18.30
C GLU A 134 -6.52 -13.74 -18.90
N ARG A 135 -6.11 -14.91 -18.41
CA ARG A 135 -6.70 -16.22 -18.80
C ARG A 135 -8.03 -16.51 -18.11
N ASN A 136 -8.29 -15.84 -16.99
CA ASN A 136 -9.46 -16.07 -16.14
C ASN A 136 -10.51 -14.96 -16.27
N GLU A 137 -10.31 -14.01 -17.20
CA GLU A 137 -11.15 -12.85 -17.46
C GLU A 137 -11.86 -13.01 -18.82
#